data_AF-A0A1L7NEG6-F1
#
_entry.id   AF-A0A1L7NEG6-F1
#
_cell.length_a   1.000
_cell.length_b   1.000
_cell.length_c   1.000
_cell.angle_alpha   90.00
_cell.angle_beta   90.00
_cell.angle_gamma   90.00
#
_symmetry.space_group_name_H-M   'P 1'
#
loop_
_entity.id
_entity.type
_entity.pdbx_description
1 polymer ?
#
loop_
_entity_poly.entity_id
_entity_poly.type
_entity_poly.pdbx_seq_one_letter_code
_entity_poly.pdbx_strand_id
1 'polypeptide(L)'
;MGLSRNHLSHFGTLAPNVHAALCCNGLAITRGTATVTLLADWVSGERDALIDVLLGSAGPNRNPPEPLLSAGVNLNLHRGQRRAGLQS
;
A
#
# COMPACT_ATOMS: atom_id res chain seq x y z
N MET A 1 -4.02 8.80 3.47
CA MET A 1 -3.92 7.50 4.16
C MET A 1 -3.84 6.42 3.09
N GLY A 2 -2.75 5.65 3.00
CA GLY A 2 -2.59 4.62 1.98
C GLY A 2 -3.12 3.26 2.47
N LEU A 3 -4.17 2.75 1.83
CA LEU A 3 -4.77 1.46 2.13
C LEU A 3 -4.72 0.55 0.90
N SER A 4 -4.24 -0.68 1.08
CA SER A 4 -4.28 -1.74 0.09
C SER A 4 -5.58 -2.52 0.26
N ARG A 5 -6.08 -3.11 -0.82
CA ARG A 5 -7.33 -3.89 -0.82
C ARG A 5 -7.28 -5.12 0.09
N ASN A 6 -6.08 -5.62 0.39
CA ASN A 6 -5.84 -6.74 1.31
C ASN A 6 -5.31 -6.30 2.69
N HIS A 7 -5.27 -5.00 2.99
CA HIS A 7 -4.68 -4.46 4.22
C HIS A 7 -3.22 -4.88 4.45
N LEU A 8 -2.48 -5.25 3.39
CA LEU A 8 -1.06 -5.56 3.49
C LEU A 8 -0.21 -4.37 3.05
N SER A 9 0.91 -4.22 3.73
CA SER A 9 1.93 -3.21 3.45
C SER A 9 2.87 -3.72 2.36
N HIS A 10 3.47 -2.81 1.60
CA HIS A 10 4.57 -3.14 0.71
C HIS A 10 5.89 -2.78 1.38
N PHE A 11 6.88 -3.67 1.29
CA PHE A 11 8.26 -3.39 1.68
C PHE A 11 9.19 -4.08 0.68
N GLY A 12 9.97 -3.29 -0.06
CA GLY A 12 10.93 -3.83 -1.02
C GLY A 12 11.04 -3.00 -2.30
N THR A 13 11.54 -3.66 -3.35
CA THR A 13 11.77 -3.04 -4.67
C THR A 13 10.48 -3.01 -5.49
N LEU A 14 10.06 -1.82 -5.92
CA LEU A 14 8.93 -1.61 -6.81
C LEU A 14 9.34 -1.62 -8.29
N ALA A 15 10.53 -1.09 -8.59
CA ALA A 15 11.12 -0.99 -9.93
C ALA A 15 12.66 -0.94 -9.83
N PRO A 16 13.44 -1.03 -10.93
CA PRO A 16 14.90 -0.96 -10.87
C PRO A 16 15.34 0.32 -10.14
N ASN A 17 16.09 0.16 -9.04
CA ASN A 17 16.54 1.24 -8.15
C ASN A 17 15.42 2.05 -7.46
N VAL A 18 14.20 1.52 -7.41
CA VAL A 18 13.06 2.14 -6.72
C VAL A 18 12.61 1.23 -5.60
N HIS A 19 12.87 1.63 -4.35
CA HIS A 19 12.49 0.91 -3.15
C HIS A 19 11.42 1.69 -2.40
N ALA A 20 10.42 0.98 -1.85
CA ALA A 20 9.29 1.63 -1.20
C ALA A 20 8.78 0.82 -0.01
N ALA A 21 8.44 1.53 1.06
CA ALA A 21 7.66 1.05 2.20
C ALA A 21 6.29 1.74 2.18
N LEU A 22 5.24 1.06 1.70
CA LEU A 22 3.93 1.65 1.42
C LEU A 22 2.81 0.96 2.22
N CYS A 23 1.67 1.66 2.32
CA CYS A 23 0.45 1.15 2.91
C CYS A 23 0.60 0.79 4.40
N CYS A 24 0.82 1.80 5.23
CA CYS A 24 0.98 1.69 6.69
C CYS A 24 -0.34 1.43 7.46
N ASN A 25 -1.44 1.10 6.77
CA ASN A 25 -2.74 0.66 7.31
C ASN A 25 -3.24 1.43 8.57
N GLY A 26 -2.96 2.73 8.67
CA GLY A 26 -3.37 3.56 9.81
C GLY A 26 -2.51 3.43 11.07
N LEU A 27 -1.49 2.59 11.11
CA LEU A 27 -0.50 2.47 12.20
C LEU A 27 0.69 3.43 12.01
N ALA A 28 0.41 4.62 11.45
CA ALA A 28 1.38 5.39 10.67
C ALA A 28 2.61 5.88 11.45
N ILE A 29 2.48 6.24 12.73
CA ILE A 29 3.59 6.88 13.44
C ILE A 29 4.65 5.83 13.82
N THR A 30 4.30 4.83 14.64
CA THR A 30 5.28 3.87 15.17
C THR A 30 5.73 2.87 14.12
N ARG A 31 4.78 2.26 13.40
CA ARG A 31 5.10 1.26 12.38
C ARG A 31 5.73 1.93 11.17
N GLY A 32 5.20 3.07 10.71
CA GLY A 32 5.75 3.78 9.56
C GLY A 32 7.20 4.19 9.76
N THR A 33 7.55 4.76 10.92
CA THR A 33 8.93 5.19 11.21
C THR A 33 9.88 4.00 11.23
N ALA A 34 9.56 2.94 11.96
CA ALA A 34 10.40 1.74 12.02
C ALA A 34 10.60 1.11 10.64
N THR A 35 9.54 1.02 9.83
CA THR A 35 9.63 0.38 8.50
C THR A 35 10.45 1.24 7.53
N VAL A 36 10.40 2.57 7.61
CA VAL A 36 11.21 3.45 6.76
C VAL A 36 12.68 3.43 7.16
N THR A 37 12.99 3.38 8.45
CA THR A 37 14.37 3.19 8.92
C THR A 37 14.94 1.87 8.41
N LEU A 38 14.20 0.77 8.57
CA LEU A 38 14.64 -0.54 8.07
C LEU A 38 14.77 -0.57 6.53
N LEU A 39 13.97 0.22 5.81
CA LEU A 39 14.11 0.38 4.36
C LEU A 39 15.40 1.13 4.01
N ALA A 40 15.73 2.18 4.75
CA ALA A 40 16.96 2.94 4.55
C ALA A 40 18.19 2.08 4.83
N ASP A 41 18.21 1.35 5.94
CA ASP A 41 19.27 0.42 6.30
C ASP A 41 19.45 -0.64 5.21
N TRP A 42 18.35 -1.22 4.72
CA TRP A 42 18.38 -2.19 3.64
C TRP A 42 18.96 -1.63 2.33
N VAL A 43 18.61 -0.40 1.97
CA VAL A 43 19.16 0.28 0.77
C VAL A 43 20.64 0.63 0.95
N SER A 44 21.08 0.89 2.19
CA SER A 44 22.49 1.08 2.55
C SER A 44 23.31 -0.21 2.59
N GLY A 45 22.68 -1.38 2.42
CA GLY A 45 23.33 -2.69 2.41
C GLY A 45 23.37 -3.39 3.77
N GLU A 46 22.77 -2.79 4.81
CA GLU A 46 22.60 -3.41 6.12
C GLU A 46 21.44 -4.42 6.09
N ARG A 47 21.58 -5.51 6.85
CA ARG A 47 20.55 -6.56 6.94
C ARG A 47 20.32 -6.97 8.39
N ASP A 48 19.05 -6.98 8.77
CA ASP A 48 18.54 -7.39 10.08
C ASP A 48 17.47 -8.48 9.88
N ALA A 49 17.26 -9.34 10.86
CA ALA A 49 16.18 -10.33 10.87
C ALA A 49 14.80 -9.68 10.63
N LEU A 50 14.58 -8.44 11.08
CA LEU A 50 13.34 -7.70 10.81
C LEU A 50 13.19 -7.32 9.34
N ILE A 51 14.29 -7.00 8.64
CA ILE A 51 14.29 -6.71 7.20
C ILE A 51 13.88 -7.96 6.43
N ASP A 52 14.41 -9.13 6.79
CA ASP A 52 14.06 -10.39 6.13
C ASP A 52 12.59 -10.77 6.36
N VAL A 53 12.04 -10.53 7.55
CA VAL A 53 10.60 -10.71 7.83
C VAL A 53 9.74 -9.79 6.97
N LEU A 54 10.14 -8.53 6.80
CA LEU A 54 9.42 -7.57 5.97
C LEU A 54 9.52 -7.91 4.48
N LEU A 55 10.68 -8.34 3.99
CA LEU A 55 10.87 -8.79 2.61
C LEU A 55 10.09 -10.08 2.29
N GLY A 56 9.95 -10.99 3.26
CA GLY A 56 9.17 -12.21 3.14
C GLY A 56 7.65 -12.01 3.26
N SER A 57 7.20 -10.81 3.62
CA SER A 57 5.78 -10.52 3.78
C SER A 57 5.04 -10.45 2.44
N ALA A 58 3.83 -10.99 2.41
CA ALA A 58 3.00 -10.95 1.21
C ALA A 58 2.66 -9.48 0.86
N GLY A 59 2.95 -9.09 -0.38
CA GLY A 59 2.73 -7.71 -0.84
C GLY A 59 1.26 -7.32 -1.01
N PRO A 60 0.98 -6.04 -1.29
CA PRO A 60 -0.36 -5.57 -1.58
C PRO A 60 -0.90 -6.20 -2.86
N ASN A 61 -2.19 -6.49 -2.88
CA ASN A 61 -2.85 -7.01 -4.08
C ASN A 61 -2.81 -5.97 -5.20
N ARG A 62 -2.38 -6.40 -6.39
CA ARG A 62 -2.38 -5.56 -7.58
C ARG A 62 -3.81 -5.15 -7.93
N ASN A 63 -3.97 -3.93 -8.43
CA ASN A 63 -5.25 -3.53 -8.99
C ASN A 63 -5.57 -4.32 -10.27
N PRO A 64 -6.87 -4.62 -10.53
CA PRO A 64 -7.26 -5.13 -11.83
C PRO A 64 -6.78 -4.17 -12.92
N PRO A 65 -6.41 -4.67 -14.10
CA PRO A 65 -5.91 -3.84 -15.18
C PRO A 65 -6.99 -2.86 -15.68
N GLU A 66 -6.54 -1.74 -16.24
CA GLU A 66 -7.40 -0.84 -17.03
C GLU A 66 -8.00 -1.62 -18.22
N PRO A 67 -9.27 -1.38 -18.59
CA PRO A 67 -10.18 -0.31 -18.11
C PRO A 67 -11.12 -0.73 -16.95
N LEU A 68 -11.01 -1.98 -16.46
CA LEU A 68 -11.93 -2.51 -15.44
C LEU A 68 -11.83 -1.74 -14.12
N LEU A 69 -10.62 -1.32 -13.75
CA LEU A 69 -10.37 -0.50 -12.57
C LEU A 69 -11.17 0.80 -12.63
N SER A 70 -10.96 1.61 -13.68
CA SER A 70 -11.66 2.89 -13.87
C SER A 70 -13.18 2.73 -13.92
N ALA A 71 -13.69 1.72 -14.61
CA ALA A 71 -15.13 1.44 -14.67
C ALA A 71 -15.73 1.14 -13.29
N GLY A 72 -15.05 0.31 -12.48
CA GLY A 72 -15.48 -0.04 -11.13
C GLY A 72 -15.49 1.16 -10.18
N VAL A 73 -14.46 2.00 -10.24
CA VAL A 73 -14.36 3.23 -9.42
C VAL A 73 -15.49 4.20 -9.77
N ASN A 74 -15.69 4.49 -11.05
CA ASN A 74 -16.73 5.41 -11.50
C ASN A 74 -18.13 4.90 -11.14
N LEU A 75 -18.40 3.61 -11.31
CA LEU A 75 -19.67 3.02 -10.93
C LEU A 75 -19.95 3.15 -9.43
N ASN A 76 -18.95 2.92 -8.58
CA ASN A 76 -19.08 3.08 -7.14
C ASN A 76 -19.37 4.54 -6.79
N LEU A 77 -18.61 5.48 -7.35
CA LEU A 77 -18.79 6.91 -7.13
C LEU A 77 -20.20 7.37 -7.52
N HIS A 78 -20.66 7.01 -8.73
CA HIS A 78 -22.00 7.35 -9.18
C HIS A 78 -23.10 6.75 -8.31
N ARG A 79 -22.92 5.50 -7.84
CA ARG A 79 -23.86 4.87 -6.90
C ARG A 79 -23.88 5.61 -5.56
N GLY A 80 -22.72 6.03 -5.06
CA GLY A 80 -22.59 6.83 -3.83
C GLY A 80 -23.27 8.18 -3.96
N GLN A 81 -23.00 8.91 -5.05
CA GLN A 81 -23.64 10.20 -5.36
C GLN A 81 -25.17 10.07 -5.46
N ARG A 82 -25.67 9.02 -6.12
CA ARG A 82 -27.12 8.76 -6.21
C ARG A 82 -27.75 8.49 -4.85
N ARG A 83 -27.09 7.72 -3.97
CA ARG A 83 -27.61 7.44 -2.62
C ARG A 83 -27.54 8.66 -1.72
N ALA A 84 -26.46 9.43 -1.79
CA ALA A 84 -26.31 10.67 -1.03
C ALA A 84 -27.36 11.72 -1.42
N GLY A 85 -27.68 11.83 -2.71
CA GLY A 85 -28.75 12.72 -3.18
C GLY A 85 -30.17 12.27 -2.83
N LEU A 86 -30.37 10.99 -2.47
CA LEU A 86 -31.67 10.46 -2.01
C LEU A 86 -31.89 10.64 -0.50
N GLN A 87 -30.89 11.12 0.24
CA GLN A 87 -30.95 11.36 1.69
C GLN A 87 -30.98 12.88 2.03
N SER A 88 -31.34 13.73 1.07
CA SER A 88 -31.52 15.18 1.26
C SER A 88 -32.97 15.60 1.31
#